data_AF-A0A651GTA1-F1
#
_entry.id   AF-A0A651GTA1-F1
#
_cell.length_a   1.000
_cell.length_b   1.000
_cell.length_c   1.000
_cell.angle_alpha   90.00
_cell.angle_beta   90.00
_cell.angle_gamma   90.00
#
_symmetry.space_group_name_H-M   'P 1'
#
loop_
_entity.id
_entity.type
_entity.pdbx_description
1 polymer ?
#
loop_
_entity_poly.entity_id
_entity_poly.type
_entity_poly.pdbx_seq_one_letter_code
_entity_poly.pdbx_strand_id
1 'polypeptide(L)'
;MTGGPITVAGVTIEPGERRDLAPLASESYTGDRATLPMAVINGAEDGPRVFVTAAIHGDELNGIEVCRRLLDLLDPAALRGSIVVVPIVNVLGVQFGSRYLPDRRDLNRSFPGSHGGSMAARIARLVTEEVITGSDAGIDLHTAANHRTNVPQVRIADDERALELAITFGAPFVMHAPLRAGSLRAVALDLGVPVLTFEGGQPLRFDEDVIDVALRGILRVLARLDMVDGAPEPAAAEPMVLEASRWLRAERGGVLELHVGAGDLVQAGQPLWTTTSPLGAERASVAAETEGYIIGATTLPLVQPGQALLHVALPGETIPSEDDPTDEVDEDDPDVPDTDD
;
A
#
# COMPACT_ATOMS: atom_id res chain seq x y z
N MET A 1 8.09 -15.10 -24.97
CA MET A 1 8.44 -14.45 -26.26
C MET A 1 9.33 -13.26 -25.92
N THR A 2 10.27 -12.87 -26.79
CA THR A 2 11.15 -11.71 -26.48
C THR A 2 10.33 -10.43 -26.42
N GLY A 3 10.55 -9.63 -25.37
CA GLY A 3 9.87 -8.36 -25.13
C GLY A 3 10.01 -7.37 -26.29
N GLY A 4 9.03 -6.50 -26.49
CA GLY A 4 9.17 -5.29 -27.31
C GLY A 4 9.76 -4.09 -26.55
N PRO A 5 10.29 -3.06 -27.23
CA PRO A 5 10.70 -1.83 -26.56
C PRO A 5 9.47 -1.07 -26.02
N ILE A 6 9.62 -0.45 -24.86
CA ILE A 6 8.59 0.42 -24.26
C ILE A 6 9.04 1.89 -24.30
N THR A 7 8.10 2.82 -24.26
CA THR A 7 8.40 4.26 -24.17
C THR A 7 7.74 4.85 -22.94
N VAL A 8 8.54 5.50 -22.09
CA VAL A 8 8.09 6.22 -20.90
C VAL A 8 8.74 7.59 -20.88
N ALA A 9 7.93 8.63 -20.71
CA ALA A 9 8.33 10.03 -20.72
C ALA A 9 9.18 10.43 -21.95
N GLY A 10 8.84 9.86 -23.12
CA GLY A 10 9.55 10.09 -24.38
C GLY A 10 10.92 9.42 -24.51
N VAL A 11 11.30 8.57 -23.55
CA VAL A 11 12.51 7.74 -23.61
C VAL A 11 12.11 6.32 -23.94
N THR A 12 12.77 5.73 -24.94
CA THR A 12 12.61 4.31 -25.28
C THR A 12 13.55 3.45 -24.43
N ILE A 13 13.02 2.34 -23.89
CA ILE A 13 13.73 1.38 -23.05
C ILE A 13 13.66 0.03 -23.77
N GLU A 14 14.83 -0.50 -24.14
CA GLU A 14 14.96 -1.76 -24.86
C GLU A 14 14.67 -2.97 -23.94
N PRO A 15 14.31 -4.14 -24.48
CA PRO A 15 14.15 -5.35 -23.68
C PRO A 15 15.41 -5.70 -22.90
N GLY A 16 15.26 -6.09 -21.64
CA GLY A 16 16.37 -6.38 -20.71
C GLY A 16 17.11 -5.12 -20.23
N GLU A 17 16.53 -3.93 -20.37
CA GLU A 17 17.14 -2.67 -19.97
C GLU A 17 16.43 -2.04 -18.77
N ARG A 18 17.23 -1.35 -17.94
CA ARG A 18 16.74 -0.40 -16.93
C ARG A 18 17.19 1.02 -17.26
N ARG A 19 16.28 1.98 -17.12
CA ARG A 19 16.56 3.41 -17.20
C ARG A 19 16.01 4.15 -15.99
N ASP A 20 16.85 4.93 -15.33
CA ASP A 20 16.41 5.89 -14.33
C ASP A 20 16.09 7.23 -15.04
N LEU A 21 14.85 7.70 -14.87
CA LEU A 21 14.32 8.90 -15.51
C LEU A 21 13.94 9.95 -14.46
N ALA A 22 13.96 11.22 -14.88
CA ALA A 22 13.51 12.34 -14.06
C ALA A 22 12.75 13.38 -14.92
N PRO A 23 11.62 13.00 -15.55
CA PRO A 23 10.83 13.92 -16.35
C PRO A 23 10.41 15.15 -15.55
N LEU A 24 10.35 16.29 -16.25
CA LEU A 24 9.90 17.55 -15.66
C LEU A 24 8.40 17.48 -15.40
N ALA A 25 8.00 17.63 -14.14
CA ALA A 25 6.60 17.69 -13.76
C ALA A 25 6.13 19.15 -13.59
N SER A 26 6.92 19.99 -12.92
CA SER A 26 6.59 21.40 -12.67
C SER A 26 7.83 22.22 -12.30
N GLU A 27 7.63 23.46 -11.87
CA GLU A 27 8.69 24.37 -11.41
C GLU A 27 8.25 25.06 -10.11
N SER A 28 9.20 25.32 -9.21
CA SER A 28 8.99 26.02 -7.93
C SER A 28 8.79 27.53 -8.14
N TYR A 29 8.47 28.25 -7.05
CA TYR A 29 8.38 29.72 -7.07
C TYR A 29 9.70 30.42 -7.45
N THR A 30 10.84 29.75 -7.27
CA THR A 30 12.17 30.23 -7.63
C THR A 30 12.62 29.78 -9.03
N GLY A 31 11.78 29.02 -9.75
CA GLY A 31 12.11 28.45 -11.06
C GLY A 31 12.87 27.13 -11.00
N ASP A 32 13.00 26.53 -9.81
CA ASP A 32 13.66 25.23 -9.67
C ASP A 32 12.78 24.11 -10.23
N ARG A 33 13.40 23.20 -10.98
CA ARG A 33 12.68 22.08 -11.62
C ARG A 33 12.18 21.09 -10.58
N ALA A 34 10.87 20.88 -10.54
CA ALA A 34 10.25 19.76 -9.85
C ALA A 34 10.15 18.59 -10.84
N THR A 35 11.07 17.63 -10.74
CA THR A 35 11.09 16.40 -11.54
C THR A 35 10.39 15.26 -10.81
N LEU A 36 9.99 14.23 -11.54
CA LEU A 36 9.42 13.00 -11.00
C LEU A 36 10.44 11.87 -11.14
N PRO A 37 11.22 11.52 -10.09
CA PRO A 37 12.20 10.44 -10.19
C PRO A 37 11.48 9.10 -10.34
N MET A 38 11.85 8.33 -11.36
CA MET A 38 11.30 7.00 -11.61
C MET A 38 12.35 6.08 -12.21
N ALA A 39 12.31 4.80 -11.85
CA ALA A 39 13.06 3.76 -12.53
C ALA A 39 12.09 2.98 -13.43
N VAL A 40 12.49 2.78 -14.68
CA VAL A 40 11.74 2.02 -15.67
C VAL A 40 12.57 0.79 -16.03
N ILE A 41 12.01 -0.38 -15.79
CA ILE A 41 12.65 -1.67 -16.14
C ILE A 41 11.79 -2.33 -17.20
N ASN A 42 12.38 -2.62 -18.35
CA ASN A 42 11.79 -3.44 -19.39
C ASN A 42 12.45 -4.81 -19.35
N GLY A 43 11.66 -5.85 -19.09
CA GLY A 43 12.10 -7.22 -19.04
C GLY A 43 12.63 -7.72 -20.38
N ALA A 44 13.41 -8.80 -20.35
CA ALA A 44 13.90 -9.44 -21.59
C ALA A 44 12.76 -10.14 -22.36
N GLU A 45 11.70 -10.51 -21.67
CA GLU A 45 10.56 -11.26 -22.19
C GLU A 45 9.26 -10.47 -22.07
N ASP A 46 8.31 -10.73 -22.97
CA ASP A 46 6.96 -10.18 -22.91
C ASP A 46 6.25 -10.59 -21.61
N GLY A 47 5.41 -9.69 -21.09
CA GLY A 47 4.63 -9.91 -19.87
C GLY A 47 3.87 -8.65 -19.45
N PRO A 48 3.24 -8.67 -18.28
CA PRO A 48 2.44 -7.56 -17.78
C PRO A 48 3.25 -6.28 -17.52
N ARG A 49 2.55 -5.14 -17.48
CA ARG A 49 3.11 -3.87 -17.02
C ARG A 49 2.58 -3.52 -15.63
N VAL A 50 3.47 -3.38 -14.66
CA VAL A 50 3.10 -3.00 -13.28
C VAL A 50 3.70 -1.64 -12.92
N PHE A 51 3.03 -0.90 -12.03
CA PHE A 51 3.66 0.24 -11.38
C PHE A 51 3.69 0.10 -9.87
N VAL A 52 4.72 0.69 -9.25
CA VAL A 52 4.84 0.85 -7.80
C VAL A 52 5.11 2.32 -7.51
N THR A 53 4.23 2.96 -6.73
CA THR A 53 4.37 4.35 -6.32
C THR A 53 4.50 4.49 -4.82
N ALA A 54 5.27 5.49 -4.38
CA ALA A 54 5.40 5.84 -2.97
C ALA A 54 5.48 7.35 -2.77
N ALA A 55 5.28 7.77 -1.52
CA ALA A 55 5.38 9.16 -1.08
C ALA A 55 4.56 10.14 -1.95
N ILE A 56 3.33 9.75 -2.31
CA ILE A 56 2.31 10.69 -2.83
C ILE A 56 1.93 11.73 -1.78
N HIS A 57 2.04 11.35 -0.51
CA HIS A 57 2.14 12.25 0.64
C HIS A 57 3.60 12.24 1.11
N GLY A 58 4.20 13.43 1.28
CA GLY A 58 5.64 13.53 1.52
C GLY A 58 6.10 13.19 2.94
N ASP A 59 5.17 12.97 3.87
CA ASP A 59 5.42 12.51 5.23
C ASP A 59 5.40 10.97 5.37
N GLU A 60 5.12 10.23 4.30
CA GLU A 60 4.94 8.78 4.30
C GLU A 60 6.17 8.08 3.71
N LEU A 61 7.17 7.78 4.57
CA LEU A 61 8.54 7.46 4.11
C LEU A 61 8.79 5.97 3.83
N ASN A 62 8.09 5.04 4.50
CA ASN A 62 8.34 3.60 4.38
C ASN A 62 8.38 3.12 2.91
N GLY A 63 7.44 3.60 2.08
CA GLY A 63 7.38 3.22 0.66
C GLY A 63 8.61 3.62 -0.16
N ILE A 64 9.34 4.67 0.24
CA ILE A 64 10.58 5.09 -0.44
C ILE A 64 11.64 4.00 -0.31
N GLU A 65 11.80 3.43 0.90
CA GLU A 65 12.77 2.38 1.16
C GLU A 65 12.33 1.04 0.53
N VAL A 66 11.03 0.74 0.52
CA VAL A 66 10.47 -0.41 -0.21
C VAL A 66 10.83 -0.33 -1.69
N CYS A 67 10.61 0.82 -2.34
CA CYS A 67 10.97 1.04 -3.73
C CYS A 67 12.48 0.89 -3.97
N ARG A 68 13.32 1.40 -3.07
CA ARG A 68 14.78 1.27 -3.18
C ARG A 68 15.22 -0.20 -3.13
N ARG A 69 14.71 -0.98 -2.17
CA ARG A 69 15.03 -2.42 -2.03
C ARG A 69 14.47 -3.25 -3.18
N LEU A 70 13.26 -2.94 -3.64
CA LEU A 70 12.69 -3.57 -4.83
C LEU A 70 13.61 -3.40 -6.04
N LEU A 71 14.10 -2.19 -6.28
CA LEU A 71 15.00 -1.90 -7.39
C LEU A 71 16.37 -2.58 -7.29
N ASP A 72 16.81 -2.98 -6.09
CA ASP A 72 18.04 -3.77 -5.90
C ASP A 72 17.83 -5.26 -6.22
N LEU A 73 16.58 -5.75 -6.15
CA LEU A 73 16.23 -7.16 -6.35
C LEU A 73 15.85 -7.51 -7.79
N LEU A 74 15.40 -6.52 -8.57
CA LEU A 74 14.92 -6.76 -9.93
C LEU A 74 16.07 -6.77 -10.93
N ASP A 75 16.26 -7.91 -11.60
CA ASP A 75 17.15 -8.05 -12.75
C ASP A 75 16.34 -7.92 -14.06
N PRO A 76 16.59 -6.89 -14.89
CA PRO A 76 15.93 -6.74 -16.19
C PRO A 76 16.05 -7.97 -17.09
N ALA A 77 17.15 -8.74 -16.99
CA ALA A 77 17.36 -9.93 -17.82
C ALA A 77 16.47 -11.11 -17.41
N ALA A 78 16.00 -11.14 -16.16
CA ALA A 78 15.13 -12.19 -15.61
C ALA A 78 13.66 -11.76 -15.49
N LEU A 79 13.36 -10.48 -15.68
CA LEU A 79 12.00 -9.95 -15.60
C LEU A 79 11.22 -10.27 -16.89
N ARG A 80 9.95 -10.67 -16.73
CA ARG A 80 8.94 -10.70 -17.81
C ARG A 80 8.02 -9.48 -17.71
N GLY A 81 7.77 -8.83 -18.83
CA GLY A 81 6.98 -7.60 -18.88
C GLY A 81 7.77 -6.36 -18.48
N SER A 82 7.11 -5.39 -17.85
CA SER A 82 7.76 -4.13 -17.48
C SER A 82 7.26 -3.58 -16.15
N ILE A 83 8.12 -2.83 -15.46
CA ILE A 83 7.77 -2.20 -14.19
C ILE A 83 8.26 -0.75 -14.12
N VAL A 84 7.37 0.15 -13.69
CA VAL A 84 7.68 1.56 -13.42
C VAL A 84 7.61 1.80 -11.91
N VAL A 85 8.76 2.11 -11.31
CA VAL A 85 8.87 2.38 -9.87
C VAL A 85 9.08 3.87 -9.65
N VAL A 86 8.13 4.53 -8.97
CA VAL A 86 8.19 5.96 -8.62
C VAL A 86 8.34 6.09 -7.10
N PRO A 87 9.57 6.11 -6.57
CA PRO A 87 9.79 6.13 -5.12
C PRO A 87 9.28 7.41 -4.46
N ILE A 88 9.23 8.53 -5.20
CA ILE A 88 8.79 9.81 -4.65
C ILE A 88 7.90 10.53 -5.65
N VAL A 89 6.58 10.39 -5.46
CA VAL A 89 5.59 11.10 -6.29
C VAL A 89 5.51 12.58 -5.91
N ASN A 90 5.48 12.91 -4.62
CA ASN A 90 5.43 14.29 -4.11
C ASN A 90 6.82 14.74 -3.61
N VAL A 91 7.72 15.02 -4.55
CA VAL A 91 9.13 15.40 -4.26
C VAL A 91 9.23 16.60 -3.31
N LEU A 92 8.41 17.63 -3.53
CA LEU A 92 8.42 18.81 -2.66
C LEU A 92 7.82 18.52 -1.29
N GLY A 93 6.79 17.67 -1.22
CA GLY A 93 6.25 17.20 0.05
C GLY A 93 7.33 16.52 0.88
N VAL A 94 8.12 15.61 0.28
CA VAL A 94 9.21 14.91 0.98
C VAL A 94 10.28 15.88 1.50
N GLN A 95 10.67 16.87 0.69
CA GLN A 95 11.65 17.90 1.11
C GLN A 95 11.21 18.66 2.38
N PHE A 96 9.91 18.84 2.57
CA PHE A 96 9.35 19.55 3.73
C PHE A 96 8.78 18.61 4.81
N GLY A 97 8.89 17.29 4.64
CA GLY A 97 8.23 16.32 5.53
C GLY A 97 6.72 16.55 5.64
N SER A 98 6.07 16.87 4.52
CA SER A 98 4.70 17.34 4.45
C SER A 98 3.84 16.47 3.56
N ARG A 99 2.65 16.12 4.05
CA ARG A 99 1.58 15.50 3.26
C ARG A 99 1.26 16.28 1.97
N TYR A 100 1.25 17.60 2.08
CA TYR A 100 0.80 18.51 1.05
C TYR A 100 1.97 19.08 0.24
N LEU A 101 1.68 19.51 -1.00
CA LEU A 101 2.56 20.36 -1.78
C LEU A 101 2.69 21.76 -1.14
N PRO A 102 3.69 22.58 -1.54
CA PRO A 102 3.88 23.92 -0.97
C PRO A 102 2.67 24.85 -1.08
N ASP A 103 1.81 24.64 -2.08
CA ASP A 103 0.54 25.37 -2.26
C ASP A 103 -0.63 24.79 -1.43
N ARG A 104 -0.32 23.90 -0.48
CA ARG A 104 -1.24 23.20 0.45
C ARG A 104 -2.23 22.25 -0.21
N ARG A 105 -2.05 21.93 -1.50
CA ARG A 105 -2.89 20.92 -2.16
C ARG A 105 -2.46 19.53 -1.78
N ASP A 106 -3.47 18.68 -1.61
CA ASP A 106 -3.30 17.23 -1.54
C ASP A 106 -3.16 16.70 -2.97
N LEU A 107 -1.98 16.16 -3.29
CA LEU A 107 -1.70 15.61 -4.60
C LEU A 107 -2.64 14.45 -4.93
N ASN A 108 -2.98 13.62 -3.94
CA ASN A 108 -3.92 12.53 -4.10
C ASN A 108 -5.38 13.02 -4.22
N ARG A 109 -5.66 14.33 -4.30
CA ARG A 109 -6.96 14.91 -4.70
C ARG A 109 -6.91 15.59 -6.08
N SER A 110 -5.79 15.45 -6.80
CA SER A 110 -5.50 16.21 -8.01
C SER A 110 -5.44 15.34 -9.28
N PHE A 111 -5.71 14.03 -9.20
CA PHE A 111 -5.79 13.14 -10.36
C PHE A 111 -7.10 13.36 -11.13
N PRO A 112 -7.14 13.15 -12.47
CA PRO A 112 -6.04 12.71 -13.34
C PRO A 112 -5.02 13.80 -13.68
N GLY A 113 -5.23 15.02 -13.21
CA GLY A 113 -4.33 16.15 -13.47
C GLY A 113 -4.59 16.85 -14.80
N SER A 114 -3.77 17.88 -15.11
CA SER A 114 -3.84 18.60 -16.38
C SER A 114 -2.57 19.40 -16.70
N HIS A 115 -2.32 19.66 -17.99
CA HIS A 115 -1.19 20.47 -18.44
C HIS A 115 -1.29 21.94 -18.01
N GLY A 116 -2.50 22.50 -17.98
CA GLY A 116 -2.75 23.90 -17.59
C GLY A 116 -2.96 24.11 -16.10
N GLY A 117 -2.94 23.04 -15.31
CA GLY A 117 -3.32 23.07 -13.89
C GLY A 117 -2.22 23.55 -12.95
N SER A 118 -2.51 23.41 -11.66
CA SER A 118 -1.55 23.63 -10.58
C SER A 118 -0.37 22.66 -10.68
N MET A 119 0.68 22.90 -9.88
CA MET A 119 1.79 21.98 -9.71
C MET A 119 1.31 20.55 -9.39
N ALA A 120 0.36 20.43 -8.46
CA ALA A 120 -0.27 19.15 -8.13
C ALA A 120 -0.90 18.47 -9.35
N ALA A 121 -1.68 19.22 -10.13
CA ALA A 121 -2.33 18.69 -11.33
C ALA A 121 -1.32 18.31 -12.42
N ARG A 122 -0.19 19.01 -12.53
CA ARG A 122 0.85 18.68 -13.52
C ARG A 122 1.62 17.41 -13.16
N ILE A 123 1.92 17.22 -11.86
CA ILE A 123 2.50 15.97 -11.35
C ILE A 123 1.50 14.82 -11.54
N ALA A 124 0.24 15.00 -11.11
CA ALA A 124 -0.79 13.98 -11.23
C ALA A 124 -1.03 13.55 -12.70
N ARG A 125 -0.98 14.50 -13.64
CA ARG A 125 -1.04 14.22 -15.08
C ARG A 125 0.11 13.33 -15.52
N LEU A 126 1.35 13.69 -15.16
CA LEU A 126 2.52 12.92 -15.55
C LEU A 126 2.45 11.49 -15.02
N VAL A 127 2.01 11.29 -13.77
CA VAL A 127 1.78 9.95 -13.22
C VAL A 127 0.66 9.23 -13.98
N THR A 128 -0.45 9.91 -14.28
CA THR A 128 -1.57 9.29 -15.01
C THR A 128 -1.14 8.81 -16.39
N GLU A 129 -0.46 9.65 -17.17
CA GLU A 129 -0.08 9.36 -18.55
C GLU A 129 1.09 8.39 -18.65
N GLU A 130 2.13 8.54 -17.83
CA GLU A 130 3.39 7.81 -17.99
C GLU A 130 3.50 6.56 -17.10
N VAL A 131 2.70 6.48 -16.02
CA VAL A 131 2.82 5.43 -15.00
C VAL A 131 1.57 4.56 -14.95
N ILE A 132 0.38 5.16 -14.91
CA ILE A 132 -0.88 4.41 -14.75
C ILE A 132 -1.38 3.87 -16.10
N THR A 133 -1.40 4.71 -17.14
CA THR A 133 -1.99 4.36 -18.43
C THR A 133 -1.27 3.17 -19.06
N GLY A 134 -2.03 2.12 -19.38
CA GLY A 134 -1.52 0.90 -20.01
C GLY A 134 -0.83 -0.08 -19.05
N SER A 135 -0.92 0.14 -17.74
CA SER A 135 -0.49 -0.84 -16.72
C SER A 135 -1.60 -1.85 -16.44
N ASP A 136 -1.22 -3.09 -16.15
CA ASP A 136 -2.12 -4.20 -15.81
C ASP A 136 -2.48 -4.24 -14.33
N ALA A 137 -1.60 -3.73 -13.46
CA ALA A 137 -1.84 -3.56 -12.02
C ALA A 137 -0.94 -2.45 -11.44
N GLY A 138 -1.35 -1.92 -10.27
CA GLY A 138 -0.60 -0.91 -9.54
C GLY A 138 -0.54 -1.16 -8.04
N ILE A 139 0.55 -0.74 -7.41
CA ILE A 139 0.73 -0.79 -5.96
C ILE A 139 1.12 0.62 -5.49
N ASP A 140 0.29 1.23 -4.63
CA ASP A 140 0.51 2.57 -4.09
C ASP A 140 0.78 2.46 -2.58
N LEU A 141 1.99 2.82 -2.16
CA LEU A 141 2.51 2.62 -0.81
C LEU A 141 2.26 3.86 0.07
N HIS A 142 1.45 3.68 1.12
CA HIS A 142 1.10 4.71 2.12
C HIS A 142 1.53 4.26 3.52
N THR A 143 1.63 5.24 4.41
CA THR A 143 1.71 5.01 5.85
C THR A 143 0.52 5.67 6.56
N ALA A 144 0.43 5.50 7.86
CA ALA A 144 -0.54 6.27 8.63
C ALA A 144 -0.29 7.79 8.48
N ALA A 145 -1.36 8.57 8.51
CA ALA A 145 -1.27 10.03 8.54
C ALA A 145 -0.72 10.54 9.89
N ASN A 146 -0.26 11.79 9.92
CA ASN A 146 0.35 12.47 11.07
C ASN A 146 -0.11 11.97 12.47
N HIS A 147 0.89 11.60 13.27
CA HIS A 147 0.76 11.13 14.66
C HIS A 147 -0.11 9.89 14.82
N ARG A 148 0.05 8.92 13.91
CA ARG A 148 -0.62 7.62 13.94
C ARG A 148 0.33 6.53 13.48
N THR A 149 -0.04 5.29 13.77
CA THR A 149 0.53 4.07 13.21
C THR A 149 -0.59 3.21 12.62
N ASN A 150 -0.30 2.50 11.54
CA ASN A 150 -1.20 1.51 10.93
C ASN A 150 -0.54 0.13 10.98
N VAL A 151 -1.32 -0.91 11.26
CA VAL A 151 -0.91 -2.29 10.98
C VAL A 151 -0.86 -2.47 9.46
N PRO A 152 0.15 -3.18 8.91
CA PRO A 152 0.18 -3.52 7.49
C PRO A 152 -1.16 -4.07 6.99
N GLN A 153 -1.71 -3.40 5.98
CA GLN A 153 -3.00 -3.76 5.39
C GLN A 153 -3.02 -3.32 3.92
N VAL A 154 -3.81 -4.02 3.11
CA VAL A 154 -4.09 -3.64 1.72
C VAL A 154 -5.53 -3.16 1.59
N ARG A 155 -5.70 -2.02 0.94
CA ARG A 155 -7.02 -1.43 0.66
C ARG A 155 -7.32 -1.47 -0.81
N ILE A 156 -8.47 -2.03 -1.16
CA ILE A 156 -8.91 -2.22 -2.55
C ILE A 156 -10.24 -1.49 -2.82
N ALA A 157 -10.54 -1.34 -4.11
CA ALA A 157 -11.90 -1.00 -4.56
C ALA A 157 -12.77 -2.28 -4.54
N ASP A 158 -14.04 -2.15 -4.91
CA ASP A 158 -14.89 -3.30 -5.18
C ASP A 158 -14.56 -3.84 -6.58
N ASP A 159 -13.49 -4.63 -6.67
CA ASP A 159 -12.92 -5.18 -7.90
C ASP A 159 -12.28 -6.54 -7.60
N GLU A 160 -12.72 -7.60 -8.29
CA GLU A 160 -12.31 -8.98 -8.04
C GLU A 160 -10.81 -9.20 -8.32
N ARG A 161 -10.28 -8.57 -9.38
CA ARG A 161 -8.85 -8.62 -9.71
C ARG A 161 -8.00 -8.00 -8.60
N ALA A 162 -8.42 -6.86 -8.06
CA ALA A 162 -7.75 -6.23 -6.94
C ALA A 162 -7.82 -7.09 -5.66
N LEU A 163 -8.93 -7.79 -5.42
CA LEU A 163 -9.07 -8.69 -4.28
C LEU A 163 -8.10 -9.88 -4.38
N GLU A 164 -8.04 -10.54 -5.53
CA GLU A 164 -7.11 -11.65 -5.79
C GLU A 164 -5.65 -11.22 -5.57
N LEU A 165 -5.27 -10.06 -6.13
CA LEU A 165 -3.93 -9.51 -5.95
C LEU A 165 -3.66 -9.08 -4.51
N ALA A 166 -4.66 -8.60 -3.77
CA ALA A 166 -4.52 -8.24 -2.35
C ALA A 166 -4.32 -9.47 -1.45
N ILE A 167 -5.04 -10.56 -1.73
CA ILE A 167 -4.85 -11.84 -1.04
C ILE A 167 -3.43 -12.36 -1.31
N THR A 168 -3.01 -12.36 -2.58
CA THR A 168 -1.65 -12.72 -3.01
C THR A 168 -0.58 -11.86 -2.33
N PHE A 169 -0.83 -10.55 -2.19
CA PHE A 169 0.07 -9.63 -1.51
C PHE A 169 0.34 -10.09 -0.07
N GLY A 170 -0.62 -10.74 0.60
CA GLY A 170 -0.37 -11.42 1.88
C GLY A 170 -0.04 -10.47 3.03
N ALA A 171 -0.64 -9.27 3.05
CA ALA A 171 -0.66 -8.45 4.26
C ALA A 171 -1.65 -9.05 5.27
N PRO A 172 -1.47 -8.88 6.59
CA PRO A 172 -2.37 -9.44 7.60
C PRO A 172 -3.86 -9.12 7.38
N PHE A 173 -4.15 -7.93 6.83
CA PHE A 173 -5.51 -7.47 6.61
C PHE A 173 -5.71 -6.96 5.19
N VAL A 174 -6.86 -7.31 4.61
CA VAL A 174 -7.39 -6.73 3.38
C VAL A 174 -8.71 -6.04 3.71
N MET A 175 -8.97 -4.89 3.11
CA MET A 175 -10.26 -4.21 3.28
C MET A 175 -10.74 -3.51 2.01
N HIS A 176 -12.04 -3.59 1.76
CA HIS A 176 -12.69 -2.72 0.79
C HIS A 176 -12.75 -1.29 1.36
N ALA A 177 -12.26 -0.34 0.58
CA ALA A 177 -12.26 1.06 0.97
C ALA A 177 -12.90 1.91 -0.12
N PRO A 178 -13.78 2.88 0.23
CA PRO A 178 -14.45 3.70 -0.76
C PRO A 178 -13.43 4.50 -1.58
N LEU A 179 -13.71 4.66 -2.86
CA LEU A 179 -12.94 5.53 -3.74
C LEU A 179 -13.13 6.99 -3.32
N ARG A 180 -12.05 7.77 -3.45
CA ARG A 180 -12.08 9.21 -3.21
C ARG A 180 -11.88 9.92 -4.54
N ALA A 181 -12.76 10.87 -4.84
CA ALA A 181 -12.66 11.66 -6.06
C ALA A 181 -11.26 12.31 -6.17
N GLY A 182 -10.70 12.25 -7.38
CA GLY A 182 -9.37 12.76 -7.69
C GLY A 182 -8.21 12.02 -7.04
N SER A 183 -8.41 10.80 -6.52
CA SER A 183 -7.32 9.90 -6.10
C SER A 183 -6.69 9.16 -7.27
N LEU A 184 -5.42 8.78 -7.07
CA LEU A 184 -4.69 7.86 -7.94
C LEU A 184 -5.51 6.59 -8.19
N ARG A 185 -5.96 5.93 -7.11
CA ARG A 185 -6.73 4.68 -7.20
C ARG A 185 -8.05 4.83 -7.96
N ALA A 186 -8.77 5.94 -7.77
CA ALA A 186 -10.02 6.18 -8.51
C ALA A 186 -9.75 6.33 -10.01
N VAL A 187 -8.74 7.12 -10.39
CA VAL A 187 -8.38 7.29 -11.81
C VAL A 187 -7.81 6.02 -12.42
N ALA A 188 -7.03 5.24 -11.68
CA ALA A 188 -6.53 3.95 -12.15
C ALA A 188 -7.67 2.97 -12.44
N LEU A 189 -8.67 2.90 -11.55
CA LEU A 189 -9.85 2.07 -11.78
C LEU A 189 -10.67 2.55 -12.99
N ASP A 190 -10.84 3.87 -13.17
CA ASP A 190 -11.50 4.44 -14.37
C ASP A 190 -10.77 4.05 -15.68
N LEU A 191 -9.46 3.77 -15.59
CA LEU A 191 -8.63 3.28 -16.69
C LEU A 191 -8.55 1.75 -16.79
N GLY A 192 -9.27 1.01 -15.94
CA GLY A 192 -9.28 -0.45 -15.90
C GLY A 192 -8.09 -1.10 -15.19
N VAL A 193 -7.33 -0.33 -14.41
CA VAL A 193 -6.13 -0.76 -13.71
C VAL A 193 -6.44 -1.02 -12.23
N PRO A 194 -6.44 -2.27 -11.75
CA PRO A 194 -6.58 -2.57 -10.32
C PRO A 194 -5.39 -2.02 -9.54
N VAL A 195 -5.65 -1.37 -8.41
CA VAL A 195 -4.61 -0.79 -7.55
C VAL A 195 -4.76 -1.27 -6.11
N LEU A 196 -3.66 -1.83 -5.59
CA LEU A 196 -3.49 -2.15 -4.18
C LEU A 196 -2.96 -0.92 -3.46
N THR A 197 -3.74 -0.34 -2.55
CA THR A 197 -3.22 0.70 -1.65
C THR A 197 -2.71 0.03 -0.38
N PHE A 198 -1.40 -0.10 -0.24
CA PHE A 198 -0.78 -0.59 0.98
C PHE A 198 -0.74 0.52 2.04
N GLU A 199 -1.08 0.18 3.27
CA GLU A 199 -1.06 1.08 4.43
C GLU A 199 -0.31 0.39 5.56
N GLY A 200 0.75 1.01 6.08
CA GLY A 200 1.48 0.44 7.20
C GLY A 200 2.50 1.37 7.83
N GLY A 201 2.68 1.24 9.14
CA GLY A 201 3.66 2.00 9.91
C GLY A 201 3.28 3.46 10.12
N GLN A 202 4.28 4.24 10.49
CA GLN A 202 4.14 5.62 10.94
C GLN A 202 4.70 6.62 9.92
N PRO A 203 4.23 7.87 9.94
CA PRO A 203 4.83 8.91 9.14
C PRO A 203 6.23 9.28 9.67
N LEU A 204 7.06 9.81 8.78
CA LEU A 204 8.37 10.40 9.04
C LEU A 204 9.40 9.46 9.71
N ARG A 205 9.27 8.15 9.50
CA ARG A 205 10.26 7.15 9.95
C ARG A 205 10.24 5.91 9.06
N PHE A 206 11.22 5.04 9.32
CA PHE A 206 11.25 3.68 8.78
C PHE A 206 10.82 2.68 9.85
N ASP A 207 9.80 1.89 9.54
CA ASP A 207 9.36 0.74 10.32
C ASP A 207 9.77 -0.54 9.56
N GLU A 208 10.83 -1.20 10.00
CA GLU A 208 11.47 -2.31 9.26
C GLU A 208 10.51 -3.47 8.97
N ASP A 209 9.72 -3.89 9.96
CA ASP A 209 8.74 -4.98 9.81
C ASP A 209 7.67 -4.63 8.75
N VAL A 210 7.28 -3.35 8.67
CA VAL A 210 6.31 -2.88 7.67
C VAL A 210 6.92 -2.87 6.27
N ILE A 211 8.17 -2.43 6.16
CA ILE A 211 8.92 -2.41 4.90
C ILE A 211 9.09 -3.84 4.37
N ASP A 212 9.43 -4.78 5.23
CA ASP A 212 9.58 -6.19 4.86
C ASP A 212 8.24 -6.80 4.37
N VAL A 213 7.14 -6.56 5.09
CA VAL A 213 5.80 -7.00 4.64
C VAL A 213 5.45 -6.45 3.26
N ALA A 214 5.67 -5.15 3.04
CA ALA A 214 5.37 -4.51 1.76
C ALA A 214 6.24 -5.07 0.62
N LEU A 215 7.55 -5.20 0.85
CA LEU A 215 8.49 -5.69 -0.16
C LEU A 215 8.17 -7.13 -0.58
N ARG A 216 7.94 -8.03 0.39
CA ARG A 216 7.58 -9.42 0.11
C ARG A 216 6.22 -9.52 -0.59
N GLY A 217 5.25 -8.68 -0.20
CA GLY A 217 3.95 -8.64 -0.84
C GLY A 217 4.01 -8.18 -2.30
N ILE A 218 4.84 -7.18 -2.62
CA ILE A 218 5.09 -6.78 -4.00
C ILE A 218 5.67 -7.95 -4.81
N LEU A 219 6.70 -8.65 -4.29
CA LEU A 219 7.30 -9.78 -4.98
C LEU A 219 6.30 -10.91 -5.24
N ARG A 220 5.40 -11.20 -4.30
CA ARG A 220 4.30 -12.17 -4.52
C ARG A 220 3.34 -11.74 -5.61
N VAL A 221 2.96 -10.46 -5.64
CA VAL A 221 2.13 -9.93 -6.73
C VAL A 221 2.84 -10.04 -8.08
N LEU A 222 4.12 -9.70 -8.15
CA LEU A 222 4.90 -9.85 -9.38
C LEU A 222 5.00 -11.32 -9.83
N ALA A 223 5.20 -12.26 -8.90
CA ALA A 223 5.23 -13.69 -9.21
C ALA A 223 3.85 -14.20 -9.68
N ARG A 224 2.76 -13.77 -9.04
CA ARG A 224 1.38 -14.13 -9.46
C ARG A 224 1.04 -13.62 -10.86
N LEU A 225 1.60 -12.47 -11.25
CA LEU A 225 1.49 -11.92 -12.59
C LEU A 225 2.49 -12.54 -13.58
N ASP A 226 3.20 -13.60 -13.18
CA ASP A 226 4.23 -14.26 -13.98
C ASP A 226 5.32 -13.29 -14.47
N MET A 227 5.70 -12.32 -13.65
CA MET A 227 6.79 -11.38 -13.96
C MET A 227 8.15 -11.86 -13.44
N VAL A 228 8.17 -12.71 -12.41
CA VAL A 228 9.37 -13.27 -11.76
C VAL A 228 9.14 -14.74 -11.37
N ASP A 229 10.20 -15.54 -11.32
CA ASP A 229 10.13 -17.02 -11.14
C ASP A 229 9.84 -17.51 -9.71
N GLY A 230 9.62 -16.60 -8.76
CA GLY A 230 9.31 -16.98 -7.40
C GLY A 230 9.10 -15.78 -6.48
N ALA A 231 8.52 -16.05 -5.31
CA ALA A 231 8.30 -15.05 -4.29
C ALA A 231 8.49 -15.64 -2.89
N PRO A 232 8.78 -14.80 -1.88
CA PRO A 232 8.85 -15.24 -0.50
C PRO A 232 7.48 -15.73 0.00
N GLU A 233 7.49 -16.85 0.71
CA GLU A 233 6.32 -17.39 1.38
C GLU A 233 5.66 -16.35 2.31
N PRO A 234 4.31 -16.35 2.43
CA PRO A 234 3.61 -15.51 3.40
C PRO A 234 4.08 -15.78 4.83
N ALA A 235 4.25 -14.71 5.63
CA ALA A 235 4.70 -14.83 7.01
C ALA A 235 3.60 -15.29 8.00
N ALA A 236 2.33 -15.18 7.61
CA ALA A 236 1.16 -15.55 8.41
C ALA A 236 0.25 -16.48 7.61
N ALA A 237 -0.52 -17.30 8.33
CA ALA A 237 -1.64 -18.03 7.76
C ALA A 237 -2.73 -17.03 7.39
N GLU A 238 -3.00 -16.94 6.08
CA GLU A 238 -4.14 -16.32 5.40
C GLU A 238 -4.50 -14.86 5.75
N PRO A 239 -4.55 -13.95 4.76
CA PRO A 239 -5.02 -12.59 4.99
C PRO A 239 -6.50 -12.59 5.41
N MET A 240 -6.84 -11.76 6.40
CA MET A 240 -8.22 -11.58 6.80
C MET A 240 -8.85 -10.42 6.03
N VAL A 241 -9.99 -10.69 5.38
CA VAL A 241 -10.79 -9.65 4.74
C VAL A 241 -11.71 -9.05 5.79
N LEU A 242 -11.48 -7.79 6.12
CA LEU A 242 -12.24 -7.07 7.13
C LEU A 242 -13.58 -6.59 6.57
N GLU A 243 -14.69 -6.92 7.25
CA GLU A 243 -16.04 -6.53 6.84
C GLU A 243 -16.29 -5.03 6.95
N ALA A 244 -15.90 -4.45 8.09
CA ALA A 244 -16.15 -3.07 8.42
C ALA A 244 -15.10 -2.52 9.37
N SER A 245 -14.95 -1.21 9.38
CA SER A 245 -14.08 -0.55 10.35
C SER A 245 -14.64 0.80 10.78
N ARG A 246 -14.28 1.22 11.99
CA ARG A 246 -14.70 2.51 12.57
C ARG A 246 -13.57 3.16 13.36
N TRP A 247 -13.57 4.49 13.37
CA TRP A 247 -12.70 5.26 14.25
C TRP A 247 -13.39 5.50 15.59
N LEU A 248 -12.76 5.02 16.66
CA LEU A 248 -13.08 5.42 18.02
C LEU A 248 -12.42 6.77 18.32
N ARG A 249 -13.18 7.68 18.92
CA ARG A 249 -12.80 9.08 19.10
C ARG A 249 -12.80 9.46 20.57
N ALA A 250 -11.91 10.37 20.93
CA ALA A 250 -11.89 10.96 22.26
C ALA A 250 -13.20 11.72 22.52
N GLU A 251 -13.87 11.42 23.63
CA GLU A 251 -15.00 12.23 24.11
C GLU A 251 -14.53 13.42 24.94
N ARG A 252 -13.34 13.30 25.55
CA ARG A 252 -12.73 14.28 26.45
C ARG A 252 -11.30 14.60 26.03
N GLY A 253 -10.86 15.80 26.36
CA GLY A 253 -9.46 16.20 26.19
C GLY A 253 -8.63 15.90 27.43
N GLY A 254 -7.31 15.74 27.24
CA GLY A 254 -6.38 15.49 28.34
C GLY A 254 -5.18 14.65 27.93
N VAL A 255 -4.45 14.16 28.94
CA VAL A 255 -3.37 13.19 28.79
C VAL A 255 -3.98 11.84 28.44
N LEU A 256 -3.57 11.26 27.32
CA LEU A 256 -4.02 9.97 26.82
C LEU A 256 -3.07 8.86 27.29
N GLU A 257 -3.65 7.83 27.88
CA GLU A 257 -3.01 6.55 28.15
C GLU A 257 -3.75 5.48 27.34
N LEU A 258 -3.11 4.93 26.31
CA LEU A 258 -3.64 3.80 25.55
C LEU A 258 -3.32 2.50 26.30
N HIS A 259 -4.30 1.62 26.43
CA HIS A 259 -4.17 0.29 27.06
C HIS A 259 -4.00 -0.83 26.03
N VAL A 260 -4.14 -0.49 24.75
CA VAL A 260 -4.03 -1.39 23.60
C VAL A 260 -3.21 -0.71 22.51
N GLY A 261 -2.53 -1.51 21.69
CA GLY A 261 -1.71 -1.10 20.56
C GLY A 261 -2.33 -1.48 19.22
N ALA A 262 -1.76 -0.95 18.14
CA ALA A 262 -2.06 -1.42 16.79
C ALA A 262 -1.56 -2.87 16.64
N GLY A 263 -2.43 -3.75 16.14
CA GLY A 263 -2.20 -5.20 16.03
C GLY A 263 -2.97 -6.02 17.05
N ASP A 264 -3.44 -5.41 18.14
CA ASP A 264 -4.18 -6.13 19.17
C ASP A 264 -5.58 -6.53 18.71
N LEU A 265 -5.99 -7.76 19.05
CA LEU A 265 -7.39 -8.17 19.09
C LEU A 265 -7.96 -7.78 20.46
N VAL A 266 -9.05 -7.00 20.47
CA VAL A 266 -9.72 -6.58 21.71
C VAL A 266 -11.06 -7.27 21.86
N GLN A 267 -11.45 -7.60 23.10
CA GLN A 267 -12.75 -8.18 23.43
C GLN A 267 -13.72 -7.14 23.99
N ALA A 268 -15.03 -7.39 23.88
CA ALA A 268 -16.04 -6.54 24.52
C ALA A 268 -15.78 -6.40 26.04
N GLY A 269 -15.81 -5.17 26.53
CA GLY A 269 -15.49 -4.81 27.92
C GLY A 269 -14.00 -4.59 28.21
N GLN A 270 -13.09 -4.91 27.29
CA GLN A 270 -11.66 -4.67 27.46
C GLN A 270 -11.35 -3.16 27.51
N PRO A 271 -10.61 -2.65 28.51
CA PRO A 271 -10.18 -1.25 28.54
C PRO A 271 -9.33 -0.89 27.31
N LEU A 272 -9.68 0.22 26.64
CA LEU A 272 -8.98 0.68 25.44
C LEU A 272 -8.06 1.86 25.72
N TRP A 273 -8.57 2.87 26.44
CA TRP A 273 -7.77 4.01 26.84
C TRP A 273 -8.32 4.69 28.07
N THR A 274 -7.50 5.56 28.64
CA THR A 274 -7.89 6.48 29.69
C THR A 274 -7.43 7.89 29.35
N THR A 275 -8.32 8.86 29.57
CA THR A 275 -8.00 10.29 29.45
C THR A 275 -8.00 10.93 30.83
N THR A 276 -6.92 11.64 31.15
CA THR A 276 -6.72 12.32 32.43
C THR A 276 -6.59 13.83 32.22
N SER A 277 -7.29 14.65 33.01
CA SER A 277 -7.16 16.11 32.92
C SER A 277 -5.73 16.57 33.26
N PRO A 278 -5.27 17.74 32.78
CA PRO A 278 -3.90 18.19 33.01
C PRO A 278 -3.48 18.34 34.48
N LEU A 279 -4.45 18.46 35.40
CA LEU A 279 -4.22 18.54 36.86
C LEU A 279 -4.48 17.20 37.58
N GLY A 280 -4.79 16.13 36.86
CA GLY A 280 -4.95 14.77 37.41
C GLY A 280 -6.29 14.49 38.10
N ALA A 281 -7.18 15.48 38.25
CA ALA A 281 -8.40 15.35 39.05
C ALA A 281 -9.52 14.55 38.34
N GLU A 282 -9.60 14.62 37.02
CA GLU A 282 -10.64 13.93 36.25
C GLU A 282 -9.99 12.82 35.42
N ARG A 283 -10.48 11.59 35.56
CA ARG A 283 -10.03 10.41 34.82
C ARG A 283 -11.23 9.68 34.25
N ALA A 284 -11.23 9.44 32.94
CA ALA A 284 -12.28 8.71 32.25
C ALA A 284 -11.67 7.56 31.45
N SER A 285 -12.13 6.34 31.71
CA SER A 285 -11.72 5.14 30.97
C SER A 285 -12.80 4.75 29.98
N VAL A 286 -12.39 4.34 28.79
CA VAL A 286 -13.27 3.81 27.75
C VAL A 286 -12.87 2.36 27.48
N ALA A 287 -13.88 1.49 27.36
CA ALA A 287 -13.72 0.08 27.05
C ALA A 287 -14.33 -0.25 25.68
N ALA A 288 -13.92 -1.35 25.07
CA ALA A 288 -14.46 -1.82 23.81
C ALA A 288 -15.92 -2.24 23.98
N GLU A 289 -16.78 -1.81 23.06
CA GLU A 289 -18.19 -2.23 23.03
C GLU A 289 -18.34 -3.65 22.44
N THR A 290 -17.47 -3.99 21.50
CA THR A 290 -17.48 -5.22 20.71
C THR A 290 -16.06 -5.74 20.54
N GLU A 291 -15.94 -7.01 20.13
CA GLU A 291 -14.67 -7.54 19.67
C GLU A 291 -14.19 -6.84 18.38
N GLY A 292 -12.87 -6.74 18.18
CA GLY A 292 -12.29 -6.24 16.94
C GLY A 292 -10.77 -6.08 16.95
N TYR A 293 -10.18 -5.91 15.76
CA TYR A 293 -8.75 -5.66 15.60
C TYR A 293 -8.44 -4.17 15.61
N ILE A 294 -7.43 -3.75 16.36
CA ILE A 294 -6.89 -2.40 16.29
C ILE A 294 -5.97 -2.29 15.06
N ILE A 295 -6.51 -1.86 13.93
CA ILE A 295 -5.76 -1.73 12.67
C ILE A 295 -5.01 -0.41 12.54
N GLY A 296 -5.23 0.53 13.46
CA GLY A 296 -4.47 1.76 13.56
C GLY A 296 -4.68 2.47 14.90
N ALA A 297 -3.69 3.24 15.33
CA ALA A 297 -3.73 3.94 16.62
C ALA A 297 -3.06 5.31 16.54
N THR A 298 -3.50 6.26 17.35
CA THR A 298 -2.81 7.54 17.53
C THR A 298 -1.54 7.36 18.34
N THR A 299 -0.54 8.19 18.05
CA THR A 299 0.70 8.30 18.82
C THR A 299 0.76 9.60 19.64
N LEU A 300 -0.34 10.37 19.70
CA LEU A 300 -0.40 11.61 20.46
C LEU A 300 -0.59 11.32 21.95
N PRO A 301 0.23 11.91 22.84
CA PRO A 301 0.04 11.78 24.28
C PRO A 301 -1.03 12.73 24.84
N LEU A 302 -1.45 13.73 24.05
CA LEU A 302 -2.45 14.73 24.40
C LEU A 302 -3.55 14.74 23.37
N VAL A 303 -4.79 14.72 23.84
CA VAL A 303 -5.95 14.64 22.95
C VAL A 303 -7.00 15.71 23.23
N GLN A 304 -7.85 15.96 22.24
CA GLN A 304 -9.03 16.82 22.27
C GLN A 304 -10.28 16.02 21.88
N PRO A 305 -11.47 16.43 22.36
CA PRO A 305 -12.72 15.82 21.93
C PRO A 305 -12.84 15.75 20.40
N GLY A 306 -13.29 14.62 19.88
CA GLY A 306 -13.45 14.35 18.46
C GLY A 306 -12.20 13.82 17.76
N GLN A 307 -11.01 13.87 18.37
CA GLN A 307 -9.81 13.28 17.77
C GLN A 307 -9.93 11.76 17.69
N ALA A 308 -9.60 11.19 16.53
CA ALA A 308 -9.64 9.76 16.30
C ALA A 308 -8.42 9.08 16.93
N LEU A 309 -8.68 8.14 17.85
CA LEU A 309 -7.68 7.49 18.70
C LEU A 309 -7.31 6.09 18.21
N LEU A 310 -8.31 5.25 17.98
CA LEU A 310 -8.13 3.87 17.54
C LEU A 310 -9.00 3.62 16.30
N HIS A 311 -8.45 2.96 15.29
CA HIS A 311 -9.18 2.42 14.16
C HIS A 311 -9.43 0.95 14.43
N VAL A 312 -10.69 0.60 14.68
CA VAL A 312 -11.09 -0.77 15.02
C VAL A 312 -11.79 -1.37 13.82
N ALA A 313 -11.33 -2.54 13.39
CA ALA A 313 -11.98 -3.33 12.37
C ALA A 313 -12.74 -4.51 13.00
N LEU A 314 -13.94 -4.78 12.50
CA LEU A 314 -14.65 -6.01 12.81
C LEU A 314 -13.96 -7.17 12.09
N PRO A 315 -13.70 -8.30 12.76
CA PRO A 315 -13.20 -9.49 12.08
C PRO A 315 -14.18 -9.87 10.98
N GLY A 316 -13.65 -10.22 9.81
CA GLY A 316 -14.45 -10.76 8.71
C GLY A 316 -14.02 -12.17 8.36
N GLU A 317 -14.15 -12.52 7.08
CA GLU A 317 -13.79 -13.83 6.59
C GLU A 317 -12.27 -13.95 6.41
N THR A 318 -11.73 -15.09 6.83
CA THR A 318 -10.38 -15.51 6.43
C THR A 318 -10.55 -16.22 5.10
N ILE A 319 -9.90 -15.73 4.04
CA ILE A 319 -10.01 -16.36 2.72
C ILE A 319 -8.86 -17.37 2.60
N PRO A 320 -9.15 -18.68 2.48
CA PRO A 320 -8.14 -19.66 2.16
C PRO A 320 -7.47 -19.29 0.84
N SER A 321 -6.15 -19.35 0.76
CA SER A 321 -5.50 -19.34 -0.55
C SER A 321 -5.98 -20.60 -1.28
N GLU A 322 -6.68 -20.44 -2.41
CA GLU A 322 -7.01 -21.59 -3.25
C GLU A 322 -5.75 -22.39 -3.58
N ASP A 323 -5.89 -23.71 -3.52
CA ASP A 323 -4.85 -24.73 -3.36
C ASP A 323 -3.57 -24.53 -4.20
N ASP A 324 -2.43 -24.82 -3.57
CA ASP A 324 -1.21 -25.27 -4.25
C ASP A 324 -1.57 -26.57 -5.00
N PRO A 325 -1.49 -26.62 -6.35
CA PRO A 325 -1.98 -27.77 -7.12
C PRO A 325 -1.05 -29.01 -7.02
N THR A 326 -0.26 -29.15 -5.96
CA THR A 326 0.61 -30.32 -5.76
C THR A 326 0.00 -31.45 -4.95
N ASP A 327 -1.20 -31.31 -4.38
CA ASP A 327 -1.87 -32.40 -3.66
C ASP A 327 -3.05 -33.00 -4.43
N GLU A 328 -2.81 -33.38 -5.69
CA GLU A 328 -3.50 -34.50 -6.34
C GLU A 328 -2.45 -35.32 -7.09
N VAL A 329 -1.95 -36.43 -6.54
CA VAL A 329 -2.40 -37.84 -6.77
C VAL A 329 -1.52 -38.78 -5.92
N ASP A 330 -2.12 -39.64 -5.11
CA ASP A 330 -1.57 -40.98 -4.82
C ASP A 330 -2.69 -41.99 -5.15
N GLU A 331 -2.98 -42.12 -6.44
CA GLU A 331 -3.61 -43.31 -7.01
C GLU A 331 -2.49 -44.31 -7.31
N ASP A 332 -2.07 -45.08 -6.30
CA ASP A 332 -1.45 -46.42 -6.43
C ASP A 332 -1.00 -46.92 -5.04
N ASP A 333 -1.94 -47.50 -4.27
CA ASP A 333 -1.60 -48.40 -3.16
C ASP A 333 -1.73 -49.86 -3.64
N PRO A 334 -0.61 -50.58 -3.87
CA PRO A 334 -0.63 -51.98 -4.32
C PRO A 334 -0.74 -53.01 -3.18
N ASP A 335 -1.02 -52.63 -1.93
CA ASP A 335 -0.96 -53.57 -0.78
C ASP A 335 -2.32 -53.83 -0.08
N VAL A 336 -3.37 -54.17 -0.84
CA VAL A 336 -4.53 -54.89 -0.28
C VAL A 336 -4.40 -56.39 -0.61
N PRO A 337 -4.18 -57.27 0.40
CA PRO A 337 -3.98 -58.68 0.14
C PRO A 337 -5.29 -59.37 -0.26
N ASP A 338 -5.20 -60.20 -1.31
CA ASP A 338 -6.14 -61.28 -1.59
C ASP A 338 -6.29 -62.16 -0.36
N THR A 339 -7.53 -62.35 0.10
CA THR A 339 -7.90 -63.58 0.83
C THR A 339 -9.28 -64.04 0.38
N ASP A 340 -9.25 -65.13 -0.38
CA ASP A 340 -10.34 -66.07 -0.66
C ASP A 340 -11.11 -66.50 0.61
N ASP A 341 -12.45 -66.49 0.54
CA ASP A 341 -13.38 -67.63 0.80
C ASP A 341 -14.85 -67.15 0.82
#